data_AF-A0A841LVR5-F1
#
_entry.id   AF-A0A841LVR5-F1
#
_cell.length_a   1.000
_cell.length_b   1.000
_cell.length_c   1.000
_cell.angle_alpha   90.00
_cell.angle_beta   90.00
_cell.angle_gamma   90.00
#
_symmetry.space_group_name_H-M   'P 1'
#
loop_
_entity.id
_entity.type
_entity.pdbx_description
1 polymer ?
#
loop_
_entity_poly.entity_id
_entity_poly.type
_entity_poly.pdbx_seq_one_letter_code
_entity_poly.pdbx_strand_id
1 'polypeptide(L)'
;MKNIFKINTLILLICVSFSCRKTETLNVDYSSFNADDPRTNTALDQWLKSNLLDEYNIDVIYRYNRYYHGNTANVVPSKIENIQPTMQIVLDGFIGPYRKVAGSTFSKTYMPKEWVLFGSYSYANTSDPGVAGTASGGRRITLYGVNEYQPLPAGQFFAWDRQRIMHHEFGHILNQIIPIPTDWESISKGFYKQPYTDTPTETAHQNGFVTSYASGQPTEDYAETISWLLINGQVWYDNWANTASADGKNRLIQKELNVINYYNNLGVNFKELQREVQLYMKGINLNESKFPYWLGRKQFSSLTVNLESDLYTNYGISDDFKTPYNQMKAAILAYSSSAKYHMDNLQILFDSQTGATVRIPFTAAAGGTQFNADYTFSYTVNAATGEVTFTKVAQAGTTGTYANAALFTTAFTNSLQAYLTGKTFIADWMPTGINAANYMKYGGFSVKNAATNYFYGSLAY
;
A
#
# COMPACT_ATOMS: atom_id res chain seq x y z
N MET A 1 -54.89 -58.90 20.81
CA MET A 1 -54.23 -57.58 20.86
C MET A 1 -53.05 -57.51 21.85
N LYS A 2 -53.18 -57.94 23.11
CA LYS A 2 -52.08 -57.88 24.12
C LYS A 2 -50.80 -58.68 23.76
N ASN A 3 -50.91 -59.82 23.06
CA ASN A 3 -49.73 -60.63 22.71
C ASN A 3 -49.01 -60.15 21.44
N ILE A 4 -49.73 -59.53 20.50
CA ILE A 4 -49.14 -58.91 19.29
C ILE A 4 -48.35 -57.66 19.69
N PHE A 5 -48.85 -56.88 20.66
CA PHE A 5 -48.12 -55.73 21.18
C PHE A 5 -46.81 -56.15 21.87
N LYS A 6 -46.83 -57.23 22.66
CA LYS A 6 -45.62 -57.78 23.31
C LYS A 6 -44.59 -58.32 22.30
N ILE A 7 -45.05 -58.98 21.23
CA ILE A 7 -44.18 -59.48 20.15
C ILE A 7 -43.56 -58.31 19.37
N ASN A 8 -44.34 -57.29 19.04
CA ASN A 8 -43.83 -56.09 18.36
C ASN A 8 -42.88 -55.27 19.24
N THR A 9 -43.13 -55.18 20.55
CA THR A 9 -42.21 -54.53 21.51
C THR A 9 -40.90 -55.33 21.66
N LEU A 10 -40.97 -56.67 21.65
CA LEU A 10 -39.78 -57.53 21.73
C LEU A 10 -38.93 -57.46 20.45
N ILE A 11 -39.57 -57.43 19.27
CA ILE A 11 -38.89 -57.26 17.98
C ILE A 11 -38.23 -55.87 17.90
N LEU A 12 -38.93 -54.82 18.35
CA LEU A 12 -38.38 -53.47 18.41
C LEU A 12 -37.17 -53.41 19.36
N LEU A 13 -37.22 -54.06 20.53
CA LEU A 13 -36.11 -54.13 21.48
C LEU A 13 -34.88 -54.86 20.93
N ILE A 14 -35.08 -55.92 20.12
CA ILE A 14 -34.01 -56.68 19.46
C ILE A 14 -33.39 -55.88 18.29
N CYS A 15 -34.19 -55.05 17.62
CA CYS A 15 -33.68 -54.16 16.56
C CYS A 15 -32.82 -53.01 17.11
N VAL A 16 -33.04 -52.53 18.34
CA VAL A 16 -32.20 -51.45 18.93
C VAL A 16 -30.83 -51.98 19.40
N SER A 17 -30.72 -53.27 19.73
CA SER A 17 -29.45 -53.90 20.14
C SER A 17 -28.53 -54.30 18.99
N PHE A 18 -29.02 -54.29 17.75
CA PHE A 18 -28.21 -54.43 16.52
C PHE A 18 -27.96 -53.09 15.81
N SER A 19 -28.07 -51.96 16.52
CA SER A 19 -27.45 -50.72 16.06
C SER A 19 -25.95 -50.98 15.97
N CYS A 20 -25.51 -51.25 14.74
CA CYS A 20 -24.12 -51.38 14.38
C CYS A 20 -23.48 -50.01 14.65
N ARG A 21 -22.98 -49.82 15.87
CA ARG A 21 -21.91 -48.87 16.08
C ARG A 21 -20.77 -49.43 15.25
N LYS A 22 -20.61 -48.91 14.04
CA LYS A 22 -19.28 -48.79 13.47
C LYS A 22 -18.48 -47.91 14.42
N THR A 23 -18.02 -48.50 15.52
CA THR A 23 -16.81 -48.04 16.18
C THR A 23 -15.73 -48.40 15.19
N GLU A 24 -15.57 -47.54 14.18
CA GLU A 24 -14.29 -47.41 13.51
C GLU A 24 -13.33 -47.08 14.67
N THR A 25 -12.65 -48.09 15.21
CA THR A 25 -11.43 -47.85 15.98
C THR A 25 -10.49 -47.22 14.97
N LEU A 26 -10.53 -45.90 14.92
CA LEU A 26 -9.52 -45.06 14.30
C LEU A 26 -8.22 -45.45 14.99
N ASN A 27 -7.52 -46.41 14.37
CA ASN A 27 -6.23 -46.90 14.81
C ASN A 27 -5.21 -45.83 14.41
N VAL A 28 -5.31 -44.71 15.11
CA VAL A 28 -4.53 -43.50 14.88
C VAL A 28 -3.23 -43.71 15.63
N ASP A 29 -2.17 -43.95 14.88
CA ASP A 29 -0.82 -44.03 15.42
C ASP A 29 -0.37 -42.64 15.87
N TYR A 30 -0.58 -42.33 17.16
CA TYR A 30 -0.16 -41.08 17.78
C TYR A 30 1.36 -40.86 17.75
N SER A 31 2.18 -41.89 17.50
CA SER A 31 3.64 -41.74 17.38
C SER A 31 4.09 -41.08 16.08
N SER A 32 3.22 -41.08 15.06
CA SER A 32 3.42 -40.35 13.80
C SER A 32 2.95 -38.89 13.85
N PHE A 33 2.22 -38.49 14.90
CA PHE A 33 1.81 -37.10 15.10
C PHE A 33 3.00 -36.34 15.67
N ASN A 34 3.23 -35.12 15.18
CA ASN A 34 4.17 -34.20 15.82
C ASN A 34 3.67 -33.90 17.23
N ALA A 35 4.30 -34.53 18.23
CA ALA A 35 4.15 -34.17 19.63
C ALA A 35 4.80 -32.80 19.83
N ASP A 36 4.05 -31.72 19.57
CA ASP A 36 4.42 -30.40 20.07
C ASP A 36 4.13 -30.40 21.57
N ASP A 37 5.13 -30.80 22.39
CA ASP A 37 5.02 -30.72 23.84
C ASP A 37 5.06 -29.24 24.24
N PRO A 38 3.95 -28.66 24.74
CA PRO A 38 3.88 -27.26 25.15
C PRO A 38 4.83 -26.91 26.31
N ARG A 39 5.51 -27.90 26.91
CA ARG A 39 6.51 -27.71 27.96
C ARG A 39 7.93 -27.47 27.44
N THR A 40 8.16 -27.65 26.13
CA THR A 40 9.49 -27.48 25.54
C THR A 40 9.70 -26.03 25.10
N ASN A 41 10.65 -25.33 25.74
CA ASN A 41 11.07 -23.97 25.38
C ASN A 41 11.94 -24.01 24.12
N THR A 42 11.30 -24.07 22.95
CA THR A 42 11.97 -24.20 21.65
C THR A 42 12.68 -22.90 21.24
N ALA A 43 13.53 -22.96 20.21
CA ALA A 43 14.12 -21.75 19.62
C ALA A 43 13.05 -20.77 19.10
N LEU A 44 11.93 -21.29 18.59
CA LEU A 44 10.78 -20.48 18.17
C LEU A 44 10.13 -19.77 19.38
N ASP A 45 9.91 -20.48 20.49
CA ASP A 45 9.35 -19.89 21.71
C ASP A 45 10.25 -18.78 22.26
N GLN A 46 11.57 -18.99 22.26
CA GLN A 46 12.54 -17.97 22.68
C GLN A 46 12.51 -16.75 21.75
N TRP A 47 12.38 -16.96 20.44
CA TRP A 47 12.28 -15.88 19.46
C TRP A 47 10.99 -15.08 19.63
N LEU A 48 9.85 -15.74 19.80
CA LEU A 48 8.56 -15.09 20.08
C LEU A 48 8.61 -14.31 21.40
N LYS A 49 9.20 -14.92 22.44
CA LYS A 49 9.37 -14.26 23.74
C LYS A 49 10.18 -12.97 23.60
N SER A 50 11.36 -13.02 22.99
CA SER A 50 12.25 -11.85 22.94
C SER A 50 11.73 -10.76 22.02
N ASN A 51 11.16 -11.11 20.86
CA ASN A 51 10.76 -10.13 19.84
C ASN A 51 9.34 -9.60 20.02
N LEU A 52 8.47 -10.30 20.76
CA LEU A 52 7.05 -9.93 20.92
C LEU A 52 6.66 -9.77 22.39
N LEU A 53 6.86 -10.79 23.22
CA LEU A 53 6.38 -10.75 24.60
C LEU A 53 7.16 -9.74 25.46
N ASP A 54 8.49 -9.84 25.48
CA ASP A 54 9.34 -8.99 26.31
C ASP A 54 9.34 -7.55 25.79
N GLU A 55 9.36 -7.40 24.47
CA GLU A 55 9.48 -6.08 23.85
C GLU A 55 8.16 -5.30 23.80
N TYR A 56 7.02 -5.97 23.59
CA TYR A 56 5.73 -5.31 23.35
C TYR A 56 4.58 -5.79 24.24
N ASN A 57 4.82 -6.77 25.12
CA ASN A 57 3.78 -7.46 25.90
C ASN A 57 2.73 -8.14 25.01
N ILE A 58 3.21 -8.78 23.95
CA ILE A 58 2.39 -9.49 22.98
C ILE A 58 2.64 -10.99 23.10
N ASP A 59 1.60 -11.74 23.47
CA ASP A 59 1.62 -13.19 23.49
C ASP A 59 1.21 -13.78 22.14
N VAL A 60 1.86 -14.87 21.71
CA VAL A 60 1.58 -15.53 20.43
C VAL A 60 1.22 -16.99 20.67
N ILE A 61 -0.03 -17.30 20.38
CA ILE A 61 -0.65 -18.61 20.56
C ILE A 61 -0.70 -19.28 19.21
N TYR A 62 0.33 -20.07 18.90
CA TYR A 62 0.42 -20.81 17.64
C TYR A 62 0.16 -22.31 17.78
N ARG A 63 0.29 -22.85 19.00
CA ARG A 63 -0.02 -24.24 19.29
C ARG A 63 -1.52 -24.43 19.29
N TYR A 64 -1.99 -25.41 18.53
CA TYR A 64 -3.42 -25.64 18.37
C TYR A 64 -4.09 -25.88 19.72
N ASN A 65 -5.09 -25.07 20.03
CA ASN A 65 -5.88 -25.23 21.23
C ASN A 65 -7.33 -24.85 20.96
N ARG A 66 -8.23 -25.80 21.25
CA ARG A 66 -9.66 -25.68 20.98
C ARG A 66 -10.34 -24.50 21.68
N TYR A 67 -9.78 -24.02 22.78
CA TYR A 67 -10.34 -22.89 23.53
C TYR A 67 -10.21 -21.54 22.80
N TYR A 68 -9.37 -21.47 21.76
CA TYR A 68 -9.12 -20.24 21.02
C TYR A 68 -9.85 -20.14 19.68
N HIS A 69 -10.49 -21.21 19.19
CA HIS A 69 -11.36 -21.14 18.03
C HIS A 69 -12.81 -20.91 18.47
N GLY A 70 -13.59 -20.16 17.68
CA GLY A 70 -15.04 -20.07 17.91
C GLY A 70 -15.69 -21.45 17.80
N ASN A 71 -16.83 -21.67 18.48
CA ASN A 71 -17.49 -22.99 18.51
C ASN A 71 -17.84 -23.57 17.12
N THR A 72 -17.91 -22.72 16.10
CA THR A 72 -18.26 -23.08 14.72
C THR A 72 -17.08 -23.05 13.74
N ALA A 73 -15.89 -22.61 14.18
CA ALA A 73 -14.73 -22.49 13.31
C ALA A 73 -14.04 -23.85 13.12
N ASN A 74 -14.04 -24.36 11.89
CA ASN A 74 -13.27 -25.54 11.50
C ASN A 74 -11.88 -25.12 11.01
N VAL A 75 -10.89 -25.21 11.90
CA VAL A 75 -9.51 -24.79 11.63
C VAL A 75 -8.51 -25.89 11.93
N VAL A 76 -7.41 -25.92 11.17
CA VAL A 76 -6.32 -26.88 11.36
C VAL A 76 -5.13 -26.26 12.10
N PRO A 77 -4.28 -27.07 12.76
CA PRO A 77 -3.02 -26.61 13.33
C PRO A 77 -2.12 -25.92 12.30
N SER A 78 -1.39 -24.90 12.76
CA SER A 78 -0.39 -24.21 11.96
C SER A 78 0.87 -25.06 11.80
N LYS A 79 1.49 -25.00 10.62
CA LYS A 79 2.84 -25.53 10.36
C LYS A 79 3.87 -24.70 11.13
N ILE A 80 4.70 -25.36 11.93
CA ILE A 80 5.65 -24.71 12.84
C ILE A 80 6.63 -23.80 12.07
N GLU A 81 7.08 -24.27 10.90
CA GLU A 81 7.99 -23.55 10.02
C GLU A 81 7.43 -22.23 9.46
N ASN A 82 6.10 -22.06 9.47
CA ASN A 82 5.44 -20.85 8.97
C ASN A 82 5.16 -19.81 10.06
N ILE A 83 5.33 -20.15 11.34
CA ILE A 83 5.00 -19.25 12.46
C ILE A 83 5.93 -18.05 12.51
N GLN A 84 7.25 -18.29 12.60
CA GLN A 84 8.22 -17.19 12.68
C GLN A 84 8.17 -16.28 11.45
N PRO A 85 8.12 -16.78 10.19
CA PRO A 85 7.97 -15.90 9.03
C PRO A 85 6.68 -15.07 9.05
N THR A 86 5.56 -15.66 9.49
CA THR A 86 4.30 -14.91 9.63
C THR A 86 4.41 -13.82 10.68
N MET A 87 5.01 -14.12 11.84
CA MET A 87 5.21 -13.13 12.89
C MET A 87 6.27 -12.08 12.53
N GLN A 88 7.22 -12.40 11.66
CA GLN A 88 8.14 -11.42 11.08
C GLN A 88 7.38 -10.42 10.19
N ILE A 89 6.40 -10.87 9.39
CA ILE A 89 5.49 -9.97 8.63
C ILE A 89 4.73 -9.04 9.59
N VAL A 90 4.25 -9.55 10.73
CA VAL A 90 3.60 -8.73 11.77
C VAL A 90 4.56 -7.68 12.32
N LEU A 91 5.81 -8.06 12.62
CA LEU A 91 6.81 -7.13 13.14
C LEU A 91 7.18 -6.05 12.12
N ASP A 92 7.45 -6.43 10.87
CA ASP A 92 8.06 -5.53 9.89
C ASP A 92 7.05 -4.58 9.23
N GLY A 93 5.85 -5.05 8.90
CA GLY A 93 4.84 -4.26 8.18
C GLY A 93 3.75 -3.67 9.06
N PHE A 94 3.59 -4.18 10.28
CA PHE A 94 2.57 -3.72 11.23
C PHE A 94 3.20 -3.07 12.46
N ILE A 95 3.82 -3.82 13.38
CA ILE A 95 4.30 -3.25 14.67
C ILE A 95 5.41 -2.21 14.46
N GLY A 96 6.37 -2.49 13.58
CA GLY A 96 7.56 -1.69 13.33
C GLY A 96 7.24 -0.26 12.87
N PRO A 97 6.41 -0.05 11.83
CA PRO A 97 5.99 1.27 11.38
C PRO A 97 5.37 2.11 12.50
N TYR A 98 4.43 1.55 13.28
CA TYR A 98 3.83 2.27 14.41
C TYR A 98 4.85 2.57 15.51
N ARG A 99 5.73 1.62 15.87
CA ARG A 99 6.77 1.87 16.87
C ARG A 99 7.70 3.01 16.42
N LYS A 100 8.08 3.04 15.15
CA LYS A 100 8.98 4.07 14.60
C LYS A 100 8.35 5.46 14.63
N VAL A 101 7.07 5.57 14.32
CA VAL A 101 6.36 6.86 14.20
C VAL A 101 5.77 7.34 15.53
N ALA A 102 5.22 6.43 16.34
CA ALA A 102 4.49 6.74 17.57
C ALA A 102 5.25 6.40 18.85
N GLY A 103 6.40 5.72 18.75
CA GLY A 103 7.21 5.29 19.88
C GLY A 103 6.71 4.04 20.61
N SER A 104 7.49 3.59 21.60
CA SER A 104 7.22 2.37 22.35
C SER A 104 6.00 2.48 23.27
N THR A 105 5.69 3.68 23.78
CA THR A 105 4.51 3.88 24.63
C THR A 105 3.22 3.60 23.86
N PHE A 106 3.10 4.14 22.65
CA PHE A 106 1.93 3.90 21.81
C PHE A 106 1.79 2.40 21.50
N SER A 107 2.86 1.75 21.03
CA SER A 107 2.79 0.33 20.67
C SER A 107 2.45 -0.55 21.88
N LYS A 108 3.08 -0.32 23.04
CA LYS A 108 2.76 -1.06 24.28
C LYS A 108 1.38 -0.75 24.83
N THR A 109 0.78 0.39 24.52
CA THR A 109 -0.57 0.73 24.99
C THR A 109 -1.64 0.13 24.09
N TYR A 110 -1.57 0.40 22.78
CA TYR A 110 -2.71 0.17 21.88
C TYR A 110 -2.61 -1.11 21.07
N MET A 111 -1.41 -1.64 20.79
CA MET A 111 -1.28 -2.83 19.94
C MET A 111 -1.97 -4.05 20.57
N PRO A 112 -2.49 -4.98 19.74
CA PRO A 112 -3.07 -6.24 20.23
C PRO A 112 -2.06 -6.98 21.10
N LYS A 113 -2.50 -7.46 22.27
CA LYS A 113 -1.65 -8.16 23.25
C LYS A 113 -1.63 -9.67 23.07
N GLU A 114 -2.45 -10.18 22.18
CA GLU A 114 -2.58 -11.61 21.97
C GLU A 114 -2.83 -11.88 20.48
N TRP A 115 -2.01 -12.76 19.91
CA TRP A 115 -2.12 -13.21 18.53
C TRP A 115 -2.39 -14.69 18.51
N VAL A 116 -3.51 -15.10 17.92
CA VAL A 116 -3.87 -16.51 17.77
C VAL A 116 -3.67 -16.91 16.31
N LEU A 117 -2.93 -17.98 16.06
CA LEU A 117 -2.55 -18.40 14.72
C LEU A 117 -3.14 -19.76 14.37
N PHE A 118 -3.91 -19.81 13.29
CA PHE A 118 -4.48 -21.03 12.74
C PHE A 118 -4.00 -21.31 11.32
N GLY A 119 -3.78 -22.60 11.03
CA GLY A 119 -3.16 -23.05 9.80
C GLY A 119 -4.04 -22.85 8.56
N SER A 120 -5.33 -23.11 8.67
CA SER A 120 -6.31 -22.92 7.57
C SER A 120 -7.10 -21.63 7.78
N TYR A 121 -7.72 -21.14 6.69
CA TYR A 121 -8.80 -20.17 6.78
C TYR A 121 -9.98 -20.71 7.59
N SER A 122 -10.79 -19.82 8.17
CA SER A 122 -12.06 -20.20 8.79
C SER A 122 -13.19 -19.97 7.80
N TYR A 123 -13.96 -21.01 7.48
CA TYR A 123 -15.08 -20.93 6.54
C TYR A 123 -16.40 -21.12 7.27
N ALA A 124 -17.36 -20.21 7.07
CA ALA A 124 -18.73 -20.41 7.55
C ALA A 124 -19.49 -21.46 6.72
N ASN A 125 -19.16 -21.59 5.42
CA ASN A 125 -19.68 -22.60 4.51
C ASN A 125 -18.76 -22.76 3.26
N THR A 126 -19.05 -23.71 2.38
CA THR A 126 -18.23 -24.02 1.18
C THR A 126 -18.16 -22.92 0.12
N SER A 127 -18.99 -21.87 0.24
CA SER A 127 -19.03 -20.73 -0.68
C SER A 127 -18.47 -19.44 -0.05
N ASP A 128 -17.96 -19.52 1.19
CA ASP A 128 -17.35 -18.41 1.91
C ASP A 128 -15.93 -18.15 1.38
N PRO A 129 -15.53 -16.91 1.08
CA PRO A 129 -14.13 -16.59 0.75
C PRO A 129 -13.15 -16.93 1.88
N GLY A 130 -13.65 -17.18 3.09
CA GLY A 130 -12.87 -17.54 4.27
C GLY A 130 -12.47 -16.29 5.06
N VAL A 131 -12.57 -16.37 6.38
CA VAL A 131 -12.13 -15.32 7.30
C VAL A 131 -10.63 -15.48 7.53
N ALA A 132 -9.89 -14.44 7.15
CA ALA A 132 -8.43 -14.42 7.23
C ALA A 132 -7.90 -13.74 8.51
N GLY A 133 -8.74 -12.96 9.20
CA GLY A 133 -8.50 -12.56 10.58
C GLY A 133 -9.73 -11.98 11.28
N THR A 134 -9.65 -11.88 12.61
CA THR A 134 -10.69 -11.25 13.45
C THR A 134 -10.07 -10.52 14.64
N ALA A 135 -10.65 -9.41 15.07
CA ALA A 135 -10.37 -8.79 16.37
C ALA A 135 -11.43 -9.16 17.42
N SER A 136 -11.00 -9.36 18.67
CA SER A 136 -11.91 -9.52 19.81
C SER A 136 -11.41 -8.80 21.06
N GLY A 137 -12.35 -8.19 21.79
CA GLY A 137 -12.12 -7.59 23.11
C GLY A 137 -11.06 -6.50 23.16
N GLY A 138 -10.82 -5.79 22.05
CA GLY A 138 -9.81 -4.72 21.95
C GLY A 138 -8.37 -5.19 22.17
N ARG A 139 -8.12 -6.50 22.16
CA ARG A 139 -6.85 -7.06 22.65
C ARG A 139 -6.30 -8.22 21.83
N ARG A 140 -7.16 -8.99 21.14
CA ARG A 140 -6.76 -10.16 20.37
C ARG A 140 -6.92 -9.93 18.88
N ILE A 141 -5.92 -10.30 18.09
CA ILE A 141 -6.06 -10.57 16.66
C ILE A 141 -5.90 -12.08 16.43
N THR A 142 -6.81 -12.68 15.68
CA THR A 142 -6.66 -14.04 15.18
C THR A 142 -6.26 -13.97 13.71
N LEU A 143 -5.19 -14.67 13.31
CA LEU A 143 -4.82 -14.84 11.91
C LEU A 143 -5.09 -16.28 11.47
N TYR A 144 -5.77 -16.41 10.35
CA TYR A 144 -6.07 -17.70 9.73
C TYR A 144 -5.25 -17.90 8.45
N GLY A 145 -5.17 -19.15 7.98
CA GLY A 145 -4.49 -19.47 6.72
C GLY A 145 -2.96 -19.38 6.80
N VAL A 146 -2.35 -19.52 7.98
CA VAL A 146 -0.88 -19.42 8.17
C VAL A 146 -0.12 -20.48 7.37
N ASN A 147 -0.77 -21.60 7.01
CA ASN A 147 -0.16 -22.64 6.20
C ASN A 147 0.03 -22.24 4.72
N GLU A 148 -0.62 -21.16 4.28
CA GLU A 148 -0.47 -20.58 2.94
C GLU A 148 0.75 -19.66 2.81
N TYR A 149 1.51 -19.44 3.90
CA TYR A 149 2.74 -18.68 3.82
C TYR A 149 3.67 -19.28 2.76
N GLN A 150 4.24 -18.39 1.95
CA GLN A 150 5.29 -18.67 0.99
C GLN A 150 6.34 -17.55 1.08
N PRO A 151 7.62 -17.82 0.77
CA PRO A 151 8.62 -16.77 0.63
C PRO A 151 8.33 -15.88 -0.59
N LEU A 152 8.85 -14.66 -0.59
CA LEU A 152 8.81 -13.80 -1.78
C LEU A 152 9.62 -14.43 -2.94
N PRO A 153 9.19 -14.25 -4.20
CA PRO A 153 8.06 -13.43 -4.64
C PRO A 153 6.68 -14.12 -4.54
N ALA A 154 6.63 -15.46 -4.38
CA ALA A 154 5.37 -16.21 -4.39
C ALA A 154 4.41 -15.82 -3.25
N GLY A 155 4.95 -15.44 -2.09
CA GLY A 155 4.19 -14.98 -0.92
C GLY A 155 3.72 -13.53 -0.96
N GLN A 156 3.90 -12.81 -2.07
CA GLN A 156 3.56 -11.37 -2.13
C GLN A 156 2.09 -11.11 -1.77
N PHE A 157 1.15 -11.90 -2.29
CA PHE A 157 -0.27 -11.76 -1.99
C PHE A 157 -0.57 -12.03 -0.52
N PHE A 158 -0.01 -13.10 0.04
CA PHE A 158 -0.18 -13.44 1.46
C PHE A 158 0.30 -12.28 2.37
N ALA A 159 1.50 -11.75 2.11
CA ALA A 159 2.03 -10.63 2.87
C ALA A 159 1.15 -9.37 2.75
N TRP A 160 0.68 -9.04 1.55
CA TRP A 160 -0.22 -7.91 1.32
C TRP A 160 -1.55 -8.07 2.05
N ASP A 161 -2.20 -9.22 1.92
CA ASP A 161 -3.51 -9.48 2.52
C ASP A 161 -3.44 -9.46 4.06
N ARG A 162 -2.40 -10.07 4.65
CA ARG A 162 -2.17 -10.01 6.10
C ARG A 162 -2.02 -8.57 6.58
N GLN A 163 -1.29 -7.71 5.85
CA GLN A 163 -1.20 -6.30 6.24
C GLN A 163 -2.56 -5.60 6.16
N ARG A 164 -3.32 -5.77 5.07
CA ARG A 164 -4.66 -5.19 4.94
C ARG A 164 -5.55 -5.55 6.13
N ILE A 165 -5.58 -6.83 6.50
CA ILE A 165 -6.38 -7.33 7.61
C ILE A 165 -5.90 -6.77 8.95
N MET A 166 -4.59 -6.86 9.24
CA MET A 166 -4.06 -6.40 10.52
C MET A 166 -4.32 -4.91 10.77
N HIS A 167 -4.12 -4.06 9.76
CA HIS A 167 -4.39 -2.63 9.88
C HIS A 167 -5.89 -2.31 9.96
N HIS A 168 -6.75 -3.09 9.28
CA HIS A 168 -8.20 -2.99 9.40
C HIS A 168 -8.67 -3.34 10.83
N GLU A 169 -8.29 -4.52 11.33
CA GLU A 169 -8.64 -4.99 12.66
C GLU A 169 -8.08 -4.09 13.77
N PHE A 170 -6.88 -3.52 13.55
CA PHE A 170 -6.31 -2.55 14.47
C PHE A 170 -7.11 -1.23 14.49
N GLY A 171 -7.67 -0.81 13.36
CA GLY A 171 -8.64 0.29 13.31
C GLY A 171 -9.81 0.05 14.26
N HIS A 172 -10.42 -1.14 14.21
CA HIS A 172 -11.50 -1.54 15.13
C HIS A 172 -11.05 -1.53 16.60
N ILE A 173 -9.87 -2.09 16.90
CA ILE A 173 -9.31 -2.10 18.27
C ILE A 173 -9.10 -0.67 18.79
N LEU A 174 -8.50 0.21 17.97
CA LEU A 174 -8.34 1.60 18.33
C LEU A 174 -9.69 2.26 18.58
N ASN A 175 -10.69 2.00 17.75
CA ASN A 175 -12.02 2.59 17.87
C ASN A 175 -12.81 2.14 19.11
N GLN A 176 -12.52 0.94 19.63
CA GLN A 176 -13.06 0.47 20.90
C GLN A 176 -12.45 1.19 22.11
N ILE A 177 -11.21 1.67 21.99
CA ILE A 177 -10.49 2.38 23.05
C ILE A 177 -10.72 3.90 22.93
N ILE A 178 -10.77 4.40 21.70
CA ILE A 178 -10.85 5.82 21.34
C ILE A 178 -11.93 5.95 20.27
N PRO A 179 -13.11 6.49 20.59
CA PRO A 179 -14.25 6.49 19.68
C PRO A 179 -13.94 7.13 18.33
N ILE A 180 -14.58 6.59 17.27
CA ILE A 180 -14.58 7.20 15.94
C ILE A 180 -15.12 8.65 16.05
N PRO A 181 -14.52 9.62 15.34
CA PRO A 181 -15.04 10.98 15.29
C PRO A 181 -16.52 11.03 14.87
N THR A 182 -17.33 11.80 15.60
CA THR A 182 -18.79 11.82 15.44
C THR A 182 -19.28 12.34 14.09
N ASP A 183 -18.43 13.05 13.36
CA ASP A 183 -18.69 13.56 12.02
C ASP A 183 -18.51 12.51 10.91
N TRP A 184 -17.86 11.37 11.20
CA TRP A 184 -17.54 10.34 10.20
C TRP A 184 -18.76 9.80 9.46
N GLU A 185 -19.76 9.31 10.20
CA GLU A 185 -20.95 8.68 9.63
C GLU A 185 -21.71 9.64 8.69
N SER A 186 -21.65 10.94 8.98
CA SER A 186 -22.33 11.96 8.18
C SER A 186 -21.71 12.13 6.78
N ILE A 187 -20.44 11.76 6.58
CA ILE A 187 -19.75 11.90 5.29
C ILE A 187 -20.44 11.04 4.21
N SER A 188 -20.82 9.81 4.56
CA SER A 188 -21.42 8.82 3.64
C SER A 188 -22.87 8.46 3.98
N LYS A 189 -23.54 9.29 4.80
CA LYS A 189 -24.93 9.09 5.20
C LYS A 189 -25.84 8.91 3.98
N GLY A 190 -26.68 7.87 4.04
CA GLY A 190 -27.61 7.51 2.95
C GLY A 190 -27.03 6.57 1.89
N PHE A 191 -25.72 6.29 1.92
CA PHE A 191 -25.07 5.36 0.98
C PHE A 191 -24.66 4.03 1.62
N TYR A 192 -24.75 3.90 2.95
CA TYR A 192 -24.51 2.64 3.64
C TYR A 192 -25.63 1.62 3.35
N LYS A 193 -25.25 0.39 2.99
CA LYS A 193 -26.19 -0.69 2.64
C LYS A 193 -25.69 -2.05 3.10
N GLN A 194 -26.54 -2.79 3.81
CA GLN A 194 -26.36 -4.22 4.10
C GLN A 194 -27.42 -5.06 3.36
N PRO A 195 -27.08 -6.25 2.83
CA PRO A 195 -25.74 -6.81 2.80
C PRO A 195 -24.83 -6.02 1.84
N TYR A 196 -23.57 -5.77 2.24
CA TYR A 196 -22.61 -4.98 1.45
C TYR A 196 -22.35 -5.58 0.06
N THR A 197 -22.60 -6.89 -0.10
CA THR A 197 -22.50 -7.63 -1.37
C THR A 197 -23.49 -7.15 -2.42
N ASP A 198 -24.55 -6.44 -2.02
CA ASP A 198 -25.52 -5.85 -2.95
C ASP A 198 -25.05 -4.49 -3.51
N THR A 199 -23.86 -4.03 -3.12
CA THR A 199 -23.23 -2.82 -3.64
C THR A 199 -21.96 -3.22 -4.43
N PRO A 200 -22.02 -3.27 -5.77
CA PRO A 200 -20.85 -3.57 -6.59
C PRO A 200 -19.69 -2.59 -6.34
N THR A 201 -18.44 -3.04 -6.55
CA THR A 201 -17.23 -2.23 -6.29
C THR A 201 -17.28 -0.87 -6.97
N GLU A 202 -17.70 -0.82 -8.24
CA GLU A 202 -17.81 0.44 -8.99
C GLU A 202 -18.86 1.38 -8.35
N THR A 203 -20.01 0.86 -7.94
CA THR A 203 -21.03 1.68 -7.26
C THR A 203 -20.51 2.20 -5.91
N ALA A 204 -19.81 1.36 -5.14
CA ALA A 204 -19.20 1.76 -3.87
C ALA A 204 -18.14 2.86 -4.09
N HIS A 205 -17.28 2.69 -5.10
CA HIS A 205 -16.26 3.64 -5.54
C HIS A 205 -16.87 4.99 -5.91
N GLN A 206 -17.87 5.00 -6.80
CA GLN A 206 -18.55 6.21 -7.23
C GLN A 206 -19.23 6.95 -6.06
N ASN A 207 -19.63 6.24 -5.01
CA ASN A 207 -20.21 6.81 -3.78
C ASN A 207 -19.17 7.22 -2.72
N GLY A 208 -17.87 7.04 -2.97
CA GLY A 208 -16.79 7.44 -2.07
C GLY A 208 -16.44 6.41 -1.00
N PHE A 209 -16.57 5.12 -1.30
CA PHE A 209 -16.03 4.02 -0.49
C PHE A 209 -14.78 3.42 -1.14
N VAL A 210 -13.85 2.92 -0.31
CA VAL A 210 -12.65 2.24 -0.81
C VAL A 210 -12.92 0.81 -1.27
N THR A 211 -13.98 0.17 -0.76
CA THR A 211 -14.44 -1.18 -1.14
C THR A 211 -15.95 -1.30 -1.05
N SER A 212 -16.51 -2.35 -1.64
CA SER A 212 -17.89 -2.75 -1.37
C SER A 212 -18.13 -3.00 0.12
N TYR A 213 -17.17 -3.63 0.81
CA TYR A 213 -17.28 -3.92 2.24
C TYR A 213 -17.42 -2.64 3.09
N ALA A 214 -16.65 -1.61 2.78
CA ALA A 214 -16.75 -0.28 3.40
C ALA A 214 -18.13 0.36 3.22
N SER A 215 -18.88 0.03 2.17
CA SER A 215 -20.27 0.52 1.99
C SER A 215 -21.27 -0.15 2.94
N GLY A 216 -20.86 -1.18 3.67
CA GLY A 216 -21.71 -1.95 4.56
C GLY A 216 -22.17 -1.17 5.78
N GLN A 217 -21.23 -0.68 6.59
CA GLN A 217 -21.48 0.00 7.86
C GLN A 217 -20.42 1.08 8.12
N PRO A 218 -20.73 2.15 8.88
CA PRO A 218 -19.77 3.22 9.17
C PRO A 218 -18.49 2.77 9.86
N THR A 219 -18.55 1.76 10.73
CA THR A 219 -17.38 1.22 11.45
C THR A 219 -16.42 0.49 10.50
N GLU A 220 -16.97 -0.32 9.58
CA GLU A 220 -16.17 -1.03 8.57
C GLU A 220 -15.55 -0.06 7.56
N ASP A 221 -16.29 0.98 7.19
CA ASP A 221 -15.79 2.07 6.34
C ASP A 221 -14.56 2.75 6.95
N TYR A 222 -14.59 3.00 8.27
CA TYR A 222 -13.47 3.62 8.98
C TYR A 222 -12.23 2.74 8.93
N ALA A 223 -12.37 1.48 9.32
CA ALA A 223 -11.29 0.50 9.35
C ALA A 223 -10.72 0.21 7.95
N GLU A 224 -11.58 0.07 6.94
CA GLU A 224 -11.16 -0.08 5.54
C GLU A 224 -10.44 1.18 5.05
N THR A 225 -10.94 2.38 5.32
CA THR A 225 -10.28 3.61 4.87
C THR A 225 -8.87 3.74 5.45
N ILE A 226 -8.68 3.45 6.74
CA ILE A 226 -7.36 3.41 7.38
C ILE A 226 -6.46 2.40 6.65
N SER A 227 -6.94 1.16 6.51
CA SER A 227 -6.17 0.07 5.93
C SER A 227 -5.74 0.40 4.50
N TRP A 228 -6.68 0.80 3.63
CA TRP A 228 -6.37 1.10 2.23
C TRP A 228 -5.46 2.32 2.06
N LEU A 229 -5.60 3.36 2.89
CA LEU A 229 -4.67 4.48 2.89
C LEU A 229 -3.23 4.04 3.22
N LEU A 230 -3.06 3.18 4.23
CA LEU A 230 -1.75 2.70 4.66
C LEU A 230 -1.13 1.71 3.67
N ILE A 231 -1.92 0.75 3.15
CA ILE A 231 -1.44 -0.38 2.35
C ILE A 231 -1.27 -0.01 0.87
N ASN A 232 -2.19 0.72 0.27
CA ASN A 232 -2.12 1.07 -1.15
C ASN A 232 -1.44 2.42 -1.38
N GLY A 233 -1.38 3.28 -0.35
CA GLY A 233 -0.64 4.53 -0.37
C GLY A 233 -1.39 5.69 -1.02
N GLN A 234 -0.77 6.87 -0.97
CA GLN A 234 -1.42 8.12 -1.36
C GLN A 234 -1.81 8.15 -2.83
N VAL A 235 -0.93 7.71 -3.73
CA VAL A 235 -1.17 7.80 -5.18
C VAL A 235 -2.33 6.92 -5.59
N TRP A 236 -2.49 5.75 -4.96
CA TRP A 236 -3.66 4.91 -5.17
C TRP A 236 -4.94 5.61 -4.71
N TYR A 237 -4.93 6.20 -3.51
CA TYR A 237 -6.10 6.86 -2.95
C TYR A 237 -6.52 8.09 -3.75
N ASP A 238 -5.55 8.91 -4.16
CA ASP A 238 -5.77 10.08 -5.02
C ASP A 238 -6.35 9.65 -6.38
N ASN A 239 -5.81 8.58 -6.98
CA ASN A 239 -6.35 8.03 -8.23
C ASN A 239 -7.79 7.52 -8.05
N TRP A 240 -8.05 6.79 -6.97
CA TRP A 240 -9.39 6.31 -6.63
C TRP A 240 -10.35 7.49 -6.47
N ALA A 241 -9.98 8.53 -5.73
CA ALA A 241 -10.79 9.73 -5.57
C ALA A 241 -11.01 10.47 -6.90
N ASN A 242 -9.98 10.59 -7.74
CA ASN A 242 -10.08 11.30 -9.03
C ASN A 242 -10.95 10.60 -10.08
N THR A 243 -11.19 9.30 -9.92
CA THR A 243 -12.00 8.49 -10.85
C THR A 243 -13.40 8.18 -10.32
N ALA A 244 -13.72 8.62 -9.10
CA ALA A 244 -15.06 8.60 -8.54
C ALA A 244 -15.92 9.77 -9.07
N SER A 245 -17.20 9.79 -8.69
CA SER A 245 -18.08 10.92 -8.95
C SER A 245 -17.58 12.16 -8.18
N ALA A 246 -18.01 13.36 -8.59
CA ALA A 246 -17.62 14.59 -7.89
C ALA A 246 -17.92 14.54 -6.37
N ASP A 247 -19.09 14.00 -6.00
CA ASP A 247 -19.46 13.83 -4.60
C ASP A 247 -18.68 12.69 -3.93
N GLY A 248 -18.46 11.58 -4.64
CA GLY A 248 -17.65 10.45 -4.15
C GLY A 248 -16.20 10.87 -3.85
N LYS A 249 -15.59 11.66 -4.75
CA LYS A 249 -14.29 12.29 -4.56
C LYS A 249 -14.26 13.16 -3.30
N ASN A 250 -15.26 14.04 -3.14
CA ASN A 250 -15.35 14.90 -1.96
C ASN A 250 -15.46 14.09 -0.67
N ARG A 251 -16.21 12.98 -0.67
CA ARG A 251 -16.31 12.07 0.48
C ARG A 251 -14.97 11.42 0.80
N LEU A 252 -14.26 10.89 -0.19
CA LEU A 252 -12.94 10.29 0.01
C LEU A 252 -11.95 11.30 0.61
N ILE A 253 -11.91 12.54 0.10
CA ILE A 253 -11.07 13.61 0.66
C ILE A 253 -11.44 13.91 2.12
N GLN A 254 -12.74 14.01 2.44
CA GLN A 254 -13.20 14.24 3.82
C GLN A 254 -12.82 13.08 4.75
N LYS A 255 -12.96 11.84 4.27
CA LYS A 255 -12.59 10.64 5.02
C LYS A 255 -11.10 10.59 5.32
N GLU A 256 -10.25 10.87 4.33
CA GLU A 256 -8.82 10.94 4.53
C GLU A 256 -8.43 12.00 5.57
N LEU A 257 -8.98 13.21 5.47
CA LEU A 257 -8.74 14.28 6.44
C LEU A 257 -9.19 13.88 7.86
N ASN A 258 -10.34 13.20 7.97
CA ASN A 258 -10.84 12.70 9.25
C ASN A 258 -9.87 11.68 9.88
N VAL A 259 -9.39 10.71 9.10
CA VAL A 259 -8.39 9.72 9.56
C VAL A 259 -7.09 10.41 9.98
N ILE A 260 -6.56 11.35 9.19
CA ILE A 260 -5.35 12.09 9.54
C ILE A 260 -5.52 12.83 10.88
N ASN A 261 -6.66 13.52 11.06
CA ASN A 261 -6.94 14.24 12.30
C ASN A 261 -7.08 13.32 13.51
N TYR A 262 -7.76 12.18 13.33
CA TYR A 262 -7.88 11.16 14.38
C TYR A 262 -6.51 10.69 14.86
N TYR A 263 -5.62 10.28 13.96
CA TYR A 263 -4.27 9.82 14.33
C TYR A 263 -3.40 10.94 14.92
N ASN A 264 -3.52 12.18 14.42
CA ASN A 264 -2.82 13.33 15.00
C ASN A 264 -3.22 13.55 16.47
N ASN A 265 -4.50 13.38 16.81
CA ASN A 265 -4.97 13.47 18.20
C ASN A 265 -4.41 12.33 19.09
N LEU A 266 -3.99 11.22 18.49
CA LEU A 266 -3.27 10.13 19.17
C LEU A 266 -1.76 10.40 19.32
N GLY A 267 -1.26 11.53 18.80
CA GLY A 267 0.16 11.82 18.72
C GLY A 267 0.89 11.03 17.63
N VAL A 268 0.16 10.50 16.64
CA VAL A 268 0.72 9.72 15.52
C VAL A 268 0.59 10.51 14.22
N ASN A 269 1.71 10.87 13.60
CA ASN A 269 1.67 11.48 12.27
C ASN A 269 1.28 10.42 11.23
N PHE A 270 0.04 10.49 10.74
CA PHE A 270 -0.49 9.49 9.81
C PHE A 270 0.26 9.43 8.48
N LYS A 271 0.79 10.56 7.97
CA LYS A 271 1.58 10.57 6.73
C LYS A 271 2.93 9.90 6.92
N GLU A 272 3.59 10.13 8.04
CA GLU A 272 4.82 9.42 8.40
C GLU A 272 4.55 7.91 8.54
N LEU A 273 3.45 7.53 9.20
CA LEU A 273 3.03 6.13 9.28
C LEU A 273 2.77 5.52 7.90
N GLN A 274 2.02 6.20 7.05
CA GLN A 274 1.75 5.78 5.67
C GLN A 274 3.06 5.59 4.90
N ARG A 275 4.04 6.50 5.03
CA ARG A 275 5.36 6.34 4.39
C ARG A 275 6.06 5.07 4.86
N GLU A 276 6.15 4.83 6.17
CA GLU A 276 6.83 3.66 6.72
C GLU A 276 6.16 2.34 6.28
N VAL A 277 4.82 2.31 6.27
CA VAL A 277 4.08 1.15 5.73
C VAL A 277 4.34 0.99 4.24
N GLN A 278 4.30 2.07 3.45
CA GLN A 278 4.59 2.01 2.00
C GLN A 278 6.00 1.54 1.68
N LEU A 279 7.00 1.86 2.51
CA LEU A 279 8.36 1.32 2.35
C LEU A 279 8.39 -0.20 2.56
N TYR A 280 7.66 -0.73 3.55
CA TYR A 280 7.46 -2.17 3.70
C TYR A 280 6.72 -2.77 2.49
N MET A 281 5.65 -2.12 2.02
CA MET A 281 4.89 -2.58 0.86
C MET A 281 5.74 -2.64 -0.42
N LYS A 282 6.66 -1.69 -0.60
CA LYS A 282 7.67 -1.72 -1.67
C LYS A 282 8.62 -2.89 -1.53
N GLY A 283 9.04 -3.22 -0.30
CA GLY A 283 9.87 -4.38 0.01
C GLY A 283 9.23 -5.73 -0.35
N ILE A 284 7.91 -5.84 -0.21
CA ILE A 284 7.16 -7.03 -0.68
C ILE A 284 6.74 -6.93 -2.16
N ASN A 285 7.30 -5.96 -2.90
CA ASN A 285 7.09 -5.76 -4.32
C ASN A 285 5.67 -5.33 -4.73
N LEU A 286 4.87 -4.73 -3.83
CA LEU A 286 3.54 -4.20 -4.16
C LEU A 286 3.65 -3.15 -5.28
N ASN A 287 2.86 -3.32 -6.33
CA ASN A 287 2.88 -2.47 -7.51
C ASN A 287 2.53 -1.01 -7.20
N GLU A 288 1.46 -0.78 -6.45
CA GLU A 288 0.93 0.53 -6.07
C GLU A 288 1.93 1.36 -5.24
N SER A 289 2.92 0.71 -4.60
CA SER A 289 3.96 1.39 -3.84
C SER A 289 5.13 1.91 -4.70
N LYS A 290 5.18 1.59 -6.00
CA LYS A 290 6.31 1.88 -6.91
C LYS A 290 5.98 3.01 -7.89
N PHE A 291 6.82 4.05 -7.95
CA PHE A 291 6.70 5.12 -8.93
C PHE A 291 6.55 4.64 -10.39
N PRO A 292 7.36 3.68 -10.91
CA PRO A 292 7.25 3.25 -12.30
C PRO A 292 5.90 2.59 -12.65
N TYR A 293 5.20 2.02 -11.66
CA TYR A 293 3.86 1.46 -11.87
C TYR A 293 2.85 2.52 -12.29
N TRP A 294 2.89 3.67 -11.62
CA TRP A 294 2.01 4.81 -11.88
C TRP A 294 2.45 5.62 -13.10
N LEU A 295 3.76 5.77 -13.29
CA LEU A 295 4.32 6.41 -14.49
C LEU A 295 3.89 5.68 -15.77
N GLY A 296 3.95 4.35 -15.80
CA GLY A 296 3.50 3.54 -16.94
C GLY A 296 1.99 3.59 -17.19
N ARG A 297 1.20 4.06 -16.22
CA ARG A 297 -0.25 4.24 -16.32
C ARG A 297 -0.65 5.66 -16.71
N LYS A 298 0.32 6.57 -16.88
CA LYS A 298 0.09 7.99 -17.10
C LYS A 298 -0.74 8.63 -15.98
N GLN A 299 -0.43 8.25 -14.73
CA GLN A 299 -1.09 8.83 -13.55
C GLN A 299 -0.68 10.29 -13.31
N PHE A 300 0.50 10.66 -13.77
CA PHE A 300 1.05 12.00 -13.61
C PHE A 300 1.03 12.74 -14.94
N SER A 301 0.56 13.97 -14.93
CA SER A 301 0.56 14.87 -16.09
C SER A 301 1.93 15.50 -16.34
N SER A 302 2.72 15.73 -15.28
CA SER A 302 4.08 16.25 -15.44
C SER A 302 5.02 15.96 -14.26
N LEU A 303 6.32 16.09 -14.53
CA LEU A 303 7.39 16.21 -13.56
C LEU A 303 8.10 17.54 -13.77
N THR A 304 8.23 18.36 -12.72
CA THR A 304 8.86 19.69 -12.78
C THR A 304 10.12 19.76 -11.91
N VAL A 305 11.23 20.17 -12.52
CA VAL A 305 12.52 20.40 -11.87
C VAL A 305 12.83 21.90 -11.83
N ASN A 306 12.81 22.47 -10.64
CA ASN A 306 13.21 23.86 -10.39
C ASN A 306 14.41 23.91 -9.44
N LEU A 307 15.63 23.98 -9.96
CA LEU A 307 16.85 23.96 -9.14
C LEU A 307 17.02 25.19 -8.23
N GLU A 308 16.15 26.19 -8.34
CA GLU A 308 16.10 27.34 -7.43
C GLU A 308 15.20 27.11 -6.21
N SER A 309 14.45 25.99 -6.17
CA SER A 309 13.64 25.61 -5.01
C SER A 309 14.51 25.15 -3.83
N ASP A 310 14.11 25.55 -2.61
CA ASP A 310 14.71 25.11 -1.34
C ASP A 310 14.81 23.59 -1.18
N LEU A 311 13.99 22.84 -1.92
CA LEU A 311 14.06 21.38 -1.95
C LEU A 311 15.45 20.87 -2.33
N TYR A 312 16.10 21.49 -3.32
CA TYR A 312 17.41 21.03 -3.80
C TYR A 312 18.55 21.47 -2.89
N THR A 313 18.34 22.51 -2.07
CA THR A 313 19.23 22.86 -0.96
C THR A 313 19.16 21.80 0.14
N ASN A 314 17.96 21.29 0.44
CA ASN A 314 17.74 20.34 1.53
C ASN A 314 18.09 18.88 1.18
N TYR A 315 17.91 18.48 -0.08
CA TYR A 315 18.07 17.08 -0.50
C TYR A 315 19.07 16.86 -1.65
N GLY A 316 19.63 17.93 -2.22
CA GLY A 316 20.64 17.86 -3.27
C GLY A 316 20.09 17.52 -4.66
N ILE A 317 20.99 17.50 -5.65
CA ILE A 317 20.76 17.05 -7.02
C ILE A 317 22.09 16.53 -7.58
N SER A 318 22.06 15.62 -8.56
CA SER A 318 23.28 15.15 -9.20
C SER A 318 23.99 16.28 -9.97
N ASP A 319 25.30 16.40 -9.80
CA ASP A 319 26.13 17.32 -10.60
C ASP A 319 26.12 16.96 -12.09
N ASP A 320 25.98 15.67 -12.43
CA ASP A 320 25.85 15.19 -13.81
C ASP A 320 24.61 15.75 -14.51
N PHE A 321 23.53 15.96 -13.77
CA PHE A 321 22.31 16.57 -14.29
C PHE A 321 22.31 18.10 -14.17
N LYS A 322 22.85 18.62 -13.06
CA LYS A 322 22.96 20.06 -12.81
C LYS A 322 23.77 20.77 -13.90
N THR A 323 24.78 20.10 -14.45
CA THR A 323 25.63 20.61 -15.53
C THR A 323 24.83 20.93 -16.81
N PRO A 324 24.14 19.98 -17.48
CA PRO A 324 23.32 20.27 -18.66
C PRO A 324 22.14 21.19 -18.37
N TYR A 325 21.54 21.14 -17.17
CA TYR A 325 20.51 22.11 -16.77
C TYR A 325 21.05 23.54 -16.79
N ASN A 326 22.21 23.78 -16.16
CA ASN A 326 22.82 25.11 -16.11
C ASN A 326 23.34 25.58 -17.48
N GLN A 327 23.78 24.66 -18.34
CA GLN A 327 24.13 25.00 -19.73
C GLN A 327 22.91 25.53 -20.51
N MET A 328 21.75 24.88 -20.37
CA MET A 328 20.51 25.37 -20.99
C MET A 328 20.10 26.73 -20.41
N LYS A 329 20.15 26.89 -19.09
CA LYS A 329 19.87 28.16 -18.41
C LYS A 329 20.77 29.30 -18.90
N ALA A 330 22.07 29.04 -19.04
CA ALA A 330 23.02 30.01 -19.55
C ALA A 330 22.73 30.39 -21.01
N ALA A 331 22.34 29.44 -21.85
CA ALA A 331 21.96 29.70 -23.24
C ALA A 331 20.68 30.56 -23.35
N ILE A 332 19.68 30.31 -22.50
CA ILE A 332 18.47 31.13 -22.43
C ILE A 332 18.80 32.57 -22.01
N LEU A 333 19.65 32.74 -21.00
CA LEU A 333 20.12 34.05 -20.57
C LEU A 333 20.91 34.78 -21.67
N ALA A 334 21.67 34.04 -22.47
CA ALA A 334 22.49 34.56 -23.55
C ALA A 334 21.75 34.75 -24.89
N TYR A 335 20.45 34.44 -24.97
CA TYR A 335 19.65 34.47 -26.21
C TYR A 335 19.86 35.76 -27.03
N SER A 336 19.83 36.91 -26.36
CA SER A 336 20.04 38.22 -26.96
C SER A 336 20.99 39.06 -26.12
N SER A 337 21.72 39.96 -26.77
CA SER A 337 22.58 40.94 -26.10
C SER A 337 21.75 41.94 -25.27
N SER A 338 20.54 42.27 -25.70
CA SER A 338 19.66 43.25 -25.07
C SER A 338 18.49 42.63 -24.31
N ALA A 339 17.88 41.56 -24.83
CA ALA A 339 16.76 40.87 -24.20
C ALA A 339 17.27 39.65 -23.42
N LYS A 340 17.28 39.76 -22.09
CA LYS A 340 17.69 38.67 -21.19
C LYS A 340 16.48 37.88 -20.74
N TYR A 341 16.63 36.56 -20.70
CA TYR A 341 15.60 35.64 -20.23
C TYR A 341 16.11 34.78 -19.09
N HIS A 342 15.21 34.45 -18.20
CA HIS A 342 15.41 33.52 -17.09
C HIS A 342 14.76 32.18 -17.46
N MET A 343 15.47 31.07 -17.27
CA MET A 343 14.88 29.73 -17.34
C MET A 343 14.19 29.43 -16.01
N ASP A 344 12.87 29.33 -16.02
CA ASP A 344 12.08 29.25 -14.79
C ASP A 344 12.11 27.84 -14.18
N ASN A 345 12.12 26.81 -15.02
CA ASN A 345 12.25 25.40 -14.62
C ASN A 345 12.44 24.50 -15.87
N LEU A 346 12.56 23.19 -15.63
CA LEU A 346 12.42 22.13 -16.63
C LEU A 346 11.16 21.33 -16.32
N GLN A 347 10.36 21.01 -17.33
CA GLN A 347 9.20 20.14 -17.20
C GLN A 347 9.32 18.95 -18.15
N ILE A 348 8.95 17.76 -17.67
CA ILE A 348 8.60 16.62 -18.52
C ILE A 348 7.08 16.49 -18.43
N LEU A 349 6.39 16.80 -19.51
CA LEU A 349 4.95 16.59 -19.65
C LEU A 349 4.72 15.17 -20.18
N PHE A 350 3.89 14.38 -19.51
CA PHE A 350 3.57 13.02 -19.95
C PHE A 350 2.28 13.08 -20.78
N ASP A 351 2.43 13.30 -22.08
CA ASP A 351 1.32 13.53 -23.02
C ASP A 351 0.45 12.28 -23.21
N SER A 352 1.08 11.09 -23.15
CA SER A 352 0.42 9.78 -23.18
C SER A 352 1.24 8.75 -22.40
N GLN A 353 0.87 7.46 -22.42
CA GLN A 353 1.68 6.39 -21.83
C GLN A 353 3.05 6.20 -22.51
N THR A 354 3.25 6.77 -23.70
CA THR A 354 4.48 6.64 -24.51
C THR A 354 5.01 7.94 -25.07
N GLY A 355 4.21 9.02 -25.05
CA GLY A 355 4.57 10.34 -25.54
C GLY A 355 4.89 11.28 -24.40
N ALA A 356 5.93 12.09 -24.57
CA ALA A 356 6.30 13.11 -23.60
C ALA A 356 6.78 14.39 -24.30
N THR A 357 6.66 15.52 -23.61
CA THR A 357 7.20 16.80 -24.05
C THR A 357 8.15 17.33 -22.98
N VAL A 358 9.39 17.57 -23.36
CA VAL A 358 10.33 18.33 -22.52
C VAL A 358 10.07 19.80 -22.77
N ARG A 359 9.52 20.49 -21.77
CA ARG A 359 9.17 21.91 -21.82
C ARG A 359 10.13 22.72 -20.96
N ILE A 360 10.61 23.82 -21.51
CA ILE A 360 11.40 24.82 -20.80
C ILE A 360 10.60 26.13 -20.75
N PRO A 361 9.95 26.44 -19.61
CA PRO A 361 9.39 27.77 -19.39
C PRO A 361 10.49 28.78 -19.15
N PHE A 362 10.36 29.96 -19.78
CA PHE A 362 11.30 31.06 -19.61
C PHE A 362 10.59 32.41 -19.64
N THR A 363 11.03 33.32 -18.78
CA THR A 363 10.44 34.65 -18.60
C THR A 363 11.50 35.71 -18.85
N ALA A 364 11.11 36.87 -19.39
CA ALA A 364 12.05 37.98 -19.53
C ALA A 364 12.61 38.37 -18.14
N ALA A 365 13.91 38.68 -18.06
CA ALA A 365 14.57 39.00 -16.79
C ALA A 365 14.01 40.27 -16.12
N ALA A 366 13.40 41.16 -16.90
CA ALA A 366 12.68 42.33 -16.41
C ALA A 366 11.25 42.02 -15.88
N GLY A 367 10.84 40.75 -15.88
CA GLY A 367 9.47 40.31 -15.66
C GLY A 367 8.60 40.37 -16.91
N GLY A 368 7.38 39.83 -16.83
CA GLY A 368 6.39 39.87 -17.91
C GLY A 368 5.86 38.50 -18.30
N THR A 369 5.47 38.35 -19.57
CA THR A 369 4.89 37.12 -20.12
C THR A 369 5.89 35.96 -20.08
N GLN A 370 5.46 34.83 -19.54
CA GLN A 370 6.19 33.57 -19.64
C GLN A 370 5.99 32.95 -21.02
N PHE A 371 7.08 32.48 -21.62
CA PHE A 371 7.10 31.71 -22.85
C PHE A 371 7.50 30.26 -22.55
N ASN A 372 7.11 29.35 -23.43
CA ASN A 372 7.48 27.94 -23.34
C ASN A 372 8.23 27.50 -24.59
N ALA A 373 9.30 26.75 -24.42
CA ALA A 373 10.01 26.03 -25.48
C ALA A 373 9.75 24.51 -25.34
N ASP A 374 9.06 23.92 -26.31
CA ASP A 374 8.65 22.51 -26.28
C ASP A 374 9.48 21.63 -27.22
N TYR A 375 9.95 20.51 -26.69
CA TYR A 375 10.68 19.47 -27.42
C TYR A 375 9.94 18.14 -27.30
N THR A 376 9.52 17.57 -28.42
CA THR A 376 8.76 16.31 -28.46
C THR A 376 9.67 15.09 -28.27
N PHE A 377 9.27 14.20 -27.36
CA PHE A 377 9.93 12.94 -27.03
C PHE A 377 8.92 11.79 -27.05
N SER A 378 9.43 10.58 -27.17
CA SER A 378 8.75 9.39 -26.68
C SER A 378 9.51 8.82 -25.49
N TYR A 379 8.84 7.98 -24.70
CA TYR A 379 9.46 7.25 -23.61
C TYR A 379 8.87 5.86 -23.48
N THR A 380 9.62 4.95 -22.86
CA THR A 380 9.16 3.62 -22.48
C THR A 380 9.31 3.44 -20.98
N VAL A 381 8.44 2.62 -20.37
CA VAL A 381 8.51 2.27 -18.94
C VAL A 381 8.37 0.77 -18.80
N ASN A 382 9.35 0.13 -18.17
CA ASN A 382 9.20 -1.22 -17.65
C ASN A 382 8.79 -1.13 -16.18
N ALA A 383 7.51 -1.34 -15.87
CA ALA A 383 6.99 -1.22 -14.51
C ALA A 383 7.57 -2.25 -13.53
N ALA A 384 8.09 -3.38 -14.02
CA ALA A 384 8.68 -4.42 -13.17
C ALA A 384 10.11 -4.09 -12.75
N THR A 385 10.93 -3.59 -13.68
CA THR A 385 12.34 -3.24 -13.42
C THR A 385 12.54 -1.77 -13.06
N GLY A 386 11.54 -0.93 -13.30
CA GLY A 386 11.64 0.53 -13.20
C GLY A 386 12.39 1.18 -14.37
N GLU A 387 12.80 0.42 -15.39
CA GLU A 387 13.59 0.96 -16.48
C GLU A 387 12.80 1.94 -17.36
N VAL A 388 13.38 3.10 -17.64
CA VAL A 388 12.82 4.14 -18.49
C VAL A 388 13.85 4.59 -19.51
N THR A 389 13.44 4.73 -20.77
CA THR A 389 14.27 5.28 -21.85
C THR A 389 13.53 6.43 -22.51
N PHE A 390 14.17 7.59 -22.64
CA PHE A 390 13.65 8.73 -23.40
C PHE A 390 14.28 8.76 -24.79
N THR A 391 13.45 8.99 -25.81
CA THR A 391 13.89 9.07 -27.21
C THR A 391 13.43 10.39 -27.80
N LYS A 392 14.35 11.17 -28.37
CA LYS A 392 13.97 12.35 -29.14
C LYS A 392 13.27 11.91 -30.42
N VAL A 393 12.10 12.48 -30.70
CA VAL A 393 11.33 12.24 -31.93
C VAL A 393 11.16 13.53 -32.73
N ALA A 394 10.53 13.44 -33.92
CA ALA A 394 10.17 14.62 -34.70
C ALA A 394 9.31 15.59 -33.86
N GLN A 395 9.52 16.89 -34.03
CA GLN A 395 8.71 17.90 -33.33
C GLN A 395 7.25 17.75 -33.76
N ALA A 396 6.32 17.82 -32.80
CA ALA A 396 4.89 17.72 -33.07
C ALA A 396 4.31 18.98 -33.75
N GLY A 397 5.06 20.09 -33.78
CA GLY A 397 4.67 21.31 -34.47
C GLY A 397 5.86 22.23 -34.78
N THR A 398 5.56 23.35 -35.44
CA THR A 398 6.55 24.38 -35.84
C THR A 398 6.18 25.79 -35.39
N THR A 399 5.02 25.97 -34.77
CA THR A 399 4.48 27.27 -34.33
C THR A 399 4.42 27.35 -32.80
N GLY A 400 4.20 28.55 -32.26
CA GLY A 400 4.01 28.76 -30.82
C GLY A 400 5.19 28.27 -29.99
N THR A 401 4.94 27.33 -29.07
CA THR A 401 5.97 26.80 -28.17
C THR A 401 7.07 26.04 -28.90
N TYR A 402 6.78 25.45 -30.06
CA TYR A 402 7.79 24.80 -30.91
C TYR A 402 8.64 25.81 -31.69
N ALA A 403 8.06 26.95 -32.08
CA ALA A 403 8.83 28.05 -32.67
C ALA A 403 9.80 28.65 -31.65
N ASN A 404 9.38 28.79 -30.39
CA ASN A 404 10.25 29.22 -29.29
C ASN A 404 11.38 28.20 -29.05
N ALA A 405 11.09 26.90 -29.11
CA ALA A 405 12.10 25.85 -28.98
C ALA A 405 13.19 25.92 -30.06
N ALA A 406 12.81 26.32 -31.28
CA ALA A 406 13.73 26.46 -32.41
C ALA A 406 14.88 27.44 -32.11
N LEU A 407 14.61 28.48 -31.30
CA LEU A 407 15.58 29.49 -30.86
C LEU A 407 16.75 28.89 -30.05
N PHE A 408 16.53 27.74 -29.40
CA PHE A 408 17.48 27.12 -28.49
C PHE A 408 17.90 25.71 -28.92
N THR A 409 17.65 25.32 -30.18
CA THR A 409 17.87 23.95 -30.69
C THR A 409 19.29 23.43 -30.41
N THR A 410 20.32 24.22 -30.72
CA THR A 410 21.72 23.82 -30.51
C THR A 410 22.03 23.65 -29.03
N ALA A 411 21.58 24.58 -28.19
CA ALA A 411 21.79 24.51 -26.74
C ALA A 411 21.11 23.29 -26.14
N PHE A 412 19.84 23.05 -26.48
CA PHE A 412 19.08 21.89 -26.01
C PHE A 412 19.71 20.57 -26.46
N THR A 413 20.12 20.48 -27.73
CA THR A 413 20.75 19.29 -28.32
C THR A 413 22.04 18.91 -27.56
N ASN A 414 22.87 19.91 -27.25
CA ASN A 414 24.18 19.71 -26.63
C ASN A 414 24.13 19.62 -25.09
N SER A 415 22.96 19.80 -24.46
CA SER A 415 22.78 19.77 -23.01
C SER A 415 21.72 18.75 -22.58
N LEU A 416 20.47 19.17 -22.42
CA LEU A 416 19.38 18.37 -21.88
C LEU A 416 19.02 17.17 -22.76
N GLN A 417 19.00 17.32 -24.09
CA GLN A 417 18.74 16.19 -24.99
C GLN A 417 19.85 15.13 -24.89
N ALA A 418 21.11 15.55 -24.92
CA ALA A 418 22.26 14.66 -24.75
C ALA A 418 22.24 13.97 -23.39
N TYR A 419 21.73 14.64 -22.35
CA TYR A 419 21.56 14.01 -21.04
C TYR A 419 20.44 12.96 -21.02
N LEU A 420 19.27 13.27 -21.61
CA LEU A 420 18.07 12.44 -21.53
C LEU A 420 18.09 11.24 -22.49
N THR A 421 18.80 11.33 -23.61
CA THR A 421 18.82 10.29 -24.64
C THR A 421 20.05 9.38 -24.54
N GLY A 422 19.96 8.18 -25.13
CA GLY A 422 21.09 7.22 -25.16
C GLY A 422 21.40 6.54 -23.83
N LYS A 423 20.56 6.74 -22.80
CA LYS A 423 20.68 6.13 -21.47
C LYS A 423 19.41 5.36 -21.13
N THR A 424 19.58 4.35 -20.27
CA THR A 424 18.48 3.73 -19.54
C THR A 424 18.49 4.28 -18.12
N PHE A 425 17.35 4.77 -17.67
CA PHE A 425 17.12 5.24 -16.32
C PHE A 425 16.37 4.21 -15.50
N ILE A 426 16.44 4.31 -14.18
CA ILE A 426 15.58 3.64 -13.20
C ILE A 426 14.72 4.73 -12.58
N ALA A 427 13.40 4.61 -12.77
CA ALA A 427 12.42 5.48 -12.16
C ALA A 427 12.13 5.05 -10.72
N ASP A 428 12.18 6.00 -9.78
CA ASP A 428 11.82 5.75 -8.38
C ASP A 428 11.22 7.00 -7.71
N TRP A 429 10.63 6.82 -6.53
CA TRP A 429 10.35 7.92 -5.60
C TRP A 429 11.66 8.52 -5.12
N MET A 430 11.86 9.82 -5.38
CA MET A 430 13.13 10.50 -5.13
C MET A 430 12.88 11.91 -4.59
N PRO A 431 13.78 12.42 -3.73
CA PRO A 431 15.00 11.81 -3.21
C PRO A 431 14.69 10.78 -2.10
N THR A 432 15.64 9.89 -1.84
CA THR A 432 15.54 8.96 -0.71
C THR A 432 15.55 9.76 0.60
N GLY A 433 14.65 9.43 1.53
CA GLY A 433 14.55 10.13 2.82
C GLY A 433 13.81 11.47 2.78
N ILE A 434 13.09 11.79 1.68
CA ILE A 434 12.18 12.93 1.68
C ILE A 434 11.16 12.81 2.83
N ASN A 435 10.85 13.94 3.48
CA ASN A 435 9.85 13.97 4.54
C ASN A 435 8.48 13.40 4.07
N ALA A 436 7.66 12.90 4.99
CA ALA A 436 6.43 12.21 4.58
C ALA A 436 5.39 13.15 3.95
N ALA A 437 5.42 14.45 4.27
CA ALA A 437 4.54 15.42 3.62
C ALA A 437 4.77 15.53 2.10
N ASN A 438 5.98 15.19 1.65
CA ASN A 438 6.40 15.21 0.25
C ASN A 438 6.61 13.82 -0.34
N TYR A 439 6.51 12.74 0.45
CA TYR A 439 6.60 11.38 -0.08
C TYR A 439 5.52 11.13 -1.14
N MET A 440 5.88 10.45 -2.23
CA MET A 440 5.04 10.23 -3.41
C MET A 440 4.55 11.48 -4.17
N LYS A 441 4.98 12.68 -3.78
CA LYS A 441 4.78 13.91 -4.56
C LYS A 441 5.97 14.27 -5.45
N TYR A 442 7.07 13.55 -5.27
CA TYR A 442 8.30 13.72 -6.02
C TYR A 442 8.75 12.37 -6.58
N GLY A 443 9.06 12.38 -7.87
CA GLY A 443 9.57 11.22 -8.60
C GLY A 443 10.80 11.62 -9.40
N GLY A 444 11.62 10.64 -9.75
CA GLY A 444 12.86 10.90 -10.46
C GLY A 444 13.38 9.71 -11.21
N PHE A 445 14.55 9.92 -11.81
CA PHE A 445 15.23 9.01 -12.70
C PHE A 445 16.71 9.01 -12.37
N SER A 446 17.25 7.86 -11.99
CA SER A 446 18.69 7.63 -11.86
C SER A 446 19.21 6.81 -13.04
N VAL A 447 20.41 7.06 -13.54
CA VAL A 447 20.98 6.28 -14.64
C VAL A 447 21.24 4.84 -14.16
N LYS A 448 20.82 3.85 -14.96
CA LYS A 448 21.03 2.43 -14.64
C LYS A 448 22.53 2.16 -14.47
N ASN A 449 22.88 1.50 -13.36
CA ASN A 449 24.27 1.24 -12.93
C ASN A 449 25.08 2.49 -12.54
N ALA A 450 24.44 3.66 -12.36
CA ALA A 450 25.07 4.89 -11.89
C ALA A 450 24.08 5.72 -11.05
N ALA A 451 23.67 5.19 -9.89
CA ALA A 451 22.61 5.78 -9.06
C ALA A 451 22.89 7.22 -8.58
N THR A 452 24.15 7.65 -8.54
CA THR A 452 24.57 9.03 -8.22
C THR A 452 24.33 10.02 -9.37
N ASN A 453 24.07 9.52 -10.58
CA ASN A 453 23.68 10.29 -11.75
C ASN A 453 22.16 10.28 -11.86
N TYR A 454 21.50 11.33 -11.37
CA TYR A 454 20.04 11.35 -11.23
C TYR A 454 19.44 12.74 -11.32
N PHE A 455 18.14 12.78 -11.59
CA PHE A 455 17.32 13.98 -11.42
C PHE A 455 15.93 13.63 -10.91
N TYR A 456 15.29 14.56 -10.22
CA TYR A 456 13.95 14.38 -9.70
C TYR A 456 13.21 15.72 -9.63
N GLY A 457 11.89 15.66 -9.58
CA GLY A 457 11.04 16.85 -9.60
C GLY A 457 9.68 16.59 -8.97
N SER A 458 8.92 17.66 -8.75
CA SER A 458 7.55 17.58 -8.25
C SER A 458 6.64 17.00 -9.32
N LEU A 459 5.74 16.11 -8.93
CA LEU A 459 4.77 15.50 -9.81
C LEU A 459 3.44 16.27 -9.76
N ALA A 460 2.80 16.38 -10.92
CA ALA A 460 1.42 16.82 -11.05
C ALA A 460 0.57 15.65 -11.55
N TYR A 461 -0.69 15.59 -11.10
CA TYR A 461 -1.68 14.60 -11.55
C TYR A 461 -2.32 14.99 -12.88
#